data_AF-A0A7X8FWU2-F1
#
_entry.id   AF-A0A7X8FWU2-F1
#
_cell.length_a   1.000
_cell.length_b   1.000
_cell.length_c   1.000
_cell.angle_alpha   90.00
_cell.angle_beta   90.00
_cell.angle_gamma   90.00
#
_symmetry.space_group_name_H-M   'P 1'
#
loop_
_entity.id
_entity.type
_entity.pdbx_description
1 polymer ?
#
loop_
_entity_poly.entity_id
_entity_poly.type
_entity_poly.pdbx_seq_one_letter_code
_entity_poly.pdbx_strand_id
1 'polypeptide(L)'
;PLTQTTWTRFLENPDRAIRKDAYTKFYNTFEAHQHTITALYTGSVQQDVAEARIRGHKSARAMALFPDRVSESVYDNLVATVRNNLGPLHRYYTLRKKVLKVDELRHWDVYVPLVGDVKRVTPYDEAVSLIGEALAPLGGEYTKTLTEGLLGGWVDRYENRGKRSGAFSSGGFTGWPYILMNYKDDVLRDVFTLAHEGGHSMHSWYSSRNNPFMSYDYTIFEAEVASTFNEDLLFRHLLKTAESDSMRAYLLANRASDILATLYRQTMFAEYEKRTHELVEEGTPLTTELLRSEYRSLLETYFGPEMHFEDTSDLEGLRIPHFYNAFYVYKYATGISASLALAERVVSGGEAERQDYFTFLKSGGSRFPIDSLRVAGVDMESPEPVQTACDSLARIVDELESILG
;
A
#
# COMPACT_ATOMS: atom_id res chain seq x y z
N PRO A 1 -18.96 16.16 11.42
CA PRO A 1 -19.97 15.77 10.40
C PRO A 1 -19.41 14.60 9.60
N LEU A 2 -20.26 13.67 9.16
CA LEU A 2 -19.83 12.56 8.31
C LEU A 2 -19.64 13.04 6.86
N THR A 3 -18.44 12.80 6.34
CA THR A 3 -17.96 13.08 4.98
C THR A 3 -17.01 11.96 4.56
N GLN A 4 -16.67 11.87 3.27
CA GLN A 4 -15.65 10.93 2.76
C GLN A 4 -14.31 11.04 3.52
N THR A 5 -13.83 12.26 3.80
CA THR A 5 -12.55 12.49 4.49
C THR A 5 -12.60 12.09 5.98
N THR A 6 -13.73 12.35 6.63
CA THR A 6 -13.89 12.06 8.07
C THR A 6 -14.31 10.62 8.35
N TRP A 7 -14.73 9.88 7.32
CA TRP A 7 -15.19 8.49 7.41
C TRP A 7 -14.20 7.60 8.15
N THR A 8 -12.94 7.57 7.70
CA THR A 8 -11.90 6.72 8.31
C THR A 8 -11.67 7.09 9.77
N ARG A 9 -11.66 8.38 10.11
CA ARG A 9 -11.55 8.85 11.51
C ARG A 9 -12.69 8.36 12.40
N PHE A 10 -13.90 8.21 11.85
CA PHE A 10 -15.00 7.61 12.60
C PHE A 10 -14.82 6.10 12.80
N LEU A 11 -14.26 5.38 11.80
CA LEU A 11 -13.97 3.95 11.93
C LEU A 11 -12.75 3.65 12.80
N GLU A 12 -11.90 4.63 13.06
CA GLU A 12 -10.78 4.53 14.01
C GLU A 12 -11.23 4.82 15.45
N ASN A 13 -12.45 5.31 15.66
CA ASN A 13 -12.92 5.75 16.97
C ASN A 13 -13.00 4.56 17.96
N PRO A 14 -12.52 4.71 19.22
CA PRO A 14 -12.60 3.63 20.21
C PRO A 14 -14.03 3.23 20.55
N ASP A 15 -14.99 4.17 20.46
CA ASP A 15 -16.41 3.89 20.67
C ASP A 15 -17.01 3.14 19.46
N ARG A 16 -17.32 1.86 19.68
CA ARG A 16 -17.92 0.98 18.68
C ARG A 16 -19.27 1.47 18.16
N ALA A 17 -20.06 2.16 18.99
CA ALA A 17 -21.34 2.70 18.56
C ALA A 17 -21.15 3.81 17.51
N ILE A 18 -20.13 4.65 17.68
CA ILE A 18 -19.75 5.68 16.69
C ILE A 18 -19.32 5.02 15.39
N ARG A 19 -18.47 3.97 15.45
CA ARG A 19 -18.03 3.24 14.25
C ARG A 19 -19.22 2.65 13.49
N LYS A 20 -20.13 1.97 14.19
CA LYS A 20 -21.34 1.39 13.61
C LYS A 20 -22.26 2.44 13.00
N ASP A 21 -22.56 3.52 13.73
CA ASP A 21 -23.46 4.58 13.25
C ASP A 21 -22.90 5.28 12.01
N ALA A 22 -21.60 5.59 12.02
CA ALA A 22 -20.92 6.08 10.83
C ALA A 22 -21.08 5.08 9.69
N TYR A 23 -20.72 3.80 9.94
CA TYR A 23 -20.75 2.73 8.94
C TYR A 23 -22.08 2.63 8.21
N THR A 24 -23.15 2.49 8.98
CA THR A 24 -24.51 2.37 8.46
C THR A 24 -24.93 3.62 7.69
N LYS A 25 -24.72 4.84 8.24
CA LYS A 25 -25.11 6.09 7.55
C LYS A 25 -24.41 6.27 6.21
N PHE A 26 -23.13 5.90 6.15
CA PHE A 26 -22.35 6.01 4.93
C PHE A 26 -22.87 5.05 3.85
N TYR A 27 -23.03 3.77 4.18
CA TYR A 27 -23.48 2.79 3.18
C TYR A 27 -24.96 2.93 2.80
N ASN A 28 -25.82 3.46 3.68
CA ASN A 28 -27.20 3.83 3.30
C ASN A 28 -27.21 4.88 2.17
N THR A 29 -26.20 5.75 2.10
CA THR A 29 -26.07 6.73 1.00
C THR A 29 -25.71 6.02 -0.30
N PHE A 30 -24.79 5.05 -0.27
CA PHE A 30 -24.46 4.24 -1.44
C PHE A 30 -25.63 3.37 -1.89
N GLU A 31 -26.38 2.80 -0.96
CA GLU A 31 -27.58 2.01 -1.24
C GLU A 31 -28.63 2.83 -2.00
N ALA A 32 -28.89 4.07 -1.57
CA ALA A 32 -29.83 4.98 -2.23
C ALA A 32 -29.41 5.36 -3.67
N HIS A 33 -28.14 5.18 -4.02
CA HIS A 33 -27.58 5.53 -5.34
C HIS A 33 -27.01 4.33 -6.10
N GLN A 34 -27.21 3.10 -5.61
CA GLN A 34 -26.50 1.92 -6.10
C GLN A 34 -26.69 1.69 -7.60
N HIS A 35 -27.91 1.85 -8.13
CA HIS A 35 -28.19 1.65 -9.55
C HIS A 35 -27.52 2.69 -10.45
N THR A 36 -27.46 3.95 -10.02
CA THR A 36 -26.74 5.01 -10.74
C THR A 36 -25.25 4.73 -10.78
N ILE A 37 -24.67 4.37 -9.63
CA ILE A 37 -23.24 4.07 -9.54
C ILE A 37 -22.89 2.81 -10.34
N THR A 38 -23.73 1.77 -10.28
CA THR A 38 -23.62 0.60 -11.15
C THR A 38 -23.61 1.01 -12.62
N ALA A 39 -24.57 1.82 -13.08
CA ALA A 39 -24.62 2.24 -14.48
C ALA A 39 -23.35 3.00 -14.92
N LEU A 40 -22.82 3.87 -14.05
CA LEU A 40 -21.56 4.58 -14.31
C LEU A 40 -20.37 3.61 -14.41
N TYR A 41 -20.27 2.67 -13.46
CA TYR A 41 -19.18 1.69 -13.46
C TYR A 41 -19.26 0.74 -14.66
N THR A 42 -20.45 0.23 -14.97
CA THR A 42 -20.68 -0.61 -16.16
C THR A 42 -20.29 0.13 -17.44
N GLY A 43 -20.62 1.42 -17.55
CA GLY A 43 -20.19 2.25 -18.68
C GLY A 43 -18.67 2.38 -18.79
N SER A 44 -17.97 2.54 -17.66
CA SER A 44 -16.49 2.57 -17.61
C SER A 44 -15.90 1.26 -18.13
N VAL A 45 -16.31 0.11 -17.57
CA VAL A 45 -15.80 -1.21 -17.96
C VAL A 45 -16.10 -1.50 -19.45
N GLN A 46 -17.29 -1.12 -19.93
CA GLN A 46 -17.64 -1.25 -21.36
C GLN A 46 -16.74 -0.40 -22.25
N GLN A 47 -16.39 0.82 -21.83
CA GLN A 47 -15.46 1.66 -22.55
C GLN A 47 -14.07 1.02 -22.62
N ASP A 48 -13.55 0.50 -21.50
CA ASP A 48 -12.25 -0.16 -21.44
C ASP A 48 -12.18 -1.37 -22.39
N VAL A 49 -13.21 -2.22 -22.38
CA VAL A 49 -13.34 -3.39 -23.26
C VAL A 49 -13.47 -2.97 -24.73
N ALA A 50 -14.26 -1.93 -25.03
CA ALA A 50 -14.42 -1.43 -26.38
C ALA A 50 -13.11 -0.85 -26.94
N GLU A 51 -12.39 -0.06 -26.14
CA GLU A 51 -11.10 0.51 -26.51
C GLU A 51 -10.06 -0.57 -26.77
N ALA A 52 -9.99 -1.59 -25.91
CA ALA A 52 -9.08 -2.71 -26.09
C ALA A 52 -9.32 -3.44 -27.42
N ARG A 53 -10.58 -3.70 -27.76
CA ARG A 53 -10.97 -4.33 -29.04
C ARG A 53 -10.62 -3.44 -30.24
N ILE A 54 -10.97 -2.16 -30.18
CA ILE A 54 -10.69 -1.19 -31.26
C ILE A 54 -9.18 -1.09 -31.53
N ARG A 55 -8.36 -1.13 -30.48
CA ARG A 55 -6.90 -1.04 -30.58
C ARG A 55 -6.22 -2.40 -30.85
N GLY A 56 -6.98 -3.49 -30.97
CA GLY A 56 -6.47 -4.81 -31.30
C GLY A 56 -5.78 -5.56 -30.14
N HIS A 57 -6.05 -5.17 -28.89
CA HIS A 57 -5.61 -5.92 -27.71
C HIS A 57 -6.53 -7.12 -27.46
N LYS A 58 -6.01 -8.15 -26.79
CA LYS A 58 -6.76 -9.37 -26.47
C LYS A 58 -7.84 -9.16 -25.40
N SER A 59 -7.59 -8.24 -24.46
CA SER A 59 -8.47 -7.91 -23.33
C SER A 59 -8.19 -6.47 -22.86
N ALA A 60 -9.09 -5.91 -22.06
CA ALA A 60 -8.88 -4.64 -21.37
C ALA A 60 -7.64 -4.69 -20.47
N ARG A 61 -7.41 -5.81 -19.78
CA ARG A 61 -6.21 -6.03 -18.97
C ARG A 61 -4.94 -5.97 -19.81
N ALA A 62 -4.90 -6.69 -20.93
CA ALA A 62 -3.73 -6.69 -21.82
C ALA A 62 -3.43 -5.29 -22.39
N MET A 63 -4.46 -4.48 -22.64
CA MET A 63 -4.30 -3.08 -23.03
C MET A 63 -3.71 -2.23 -21.89
N ALA A 64 -4.25 -2.34 -20.68
CA ALA A 64 -3.83 -1.55 -19.53
C ALA A 64 -2.39 -1.85 -19.09
N LEU A 65 -1.93 -3.09 -19.23
CA LEU A 65 -0.57 -3.52 -18.88
C LEU A 65 0.49 -3.21 -19.96
N PHE A 66 0.05 -2.92 -21.19
CA PHE A 66 0.95 -2.74 -22.34
C PHE A 66 1.93 -1.55 -22.21
N PRO A 67 1.53 -0.34 -21.75
CA PRO A 67 2.44 0.81 -21.67
C PRO A 67 3.68 0.56 -20.81
N ASP A 68 3.50 -0.19 -19.72
CA ASP A 68 4.57 -0.54 -18.77
C ASP A 68 5.27 -1.86 -19.12
N ARG A 69 4.88 -2.49 -20.24
CA ARG A 69 5.35 -3.81 -20.69
C ARG A 69 5.26 -4.88 -19.60
N VAL A 70 4.16 -4.88 -18.85
CA VAL A 70 3.93 -5.85 -17.78
C VAL A 70 3.27 -7.10 -18.36
N SER A 71 3.84 -8.27 -18.12
CA SER A 71 3.23 -9.54 -18.48
C SER A 71 1.97 -9.79 -17.63
N GLU A 72 0.92 -10.36 -18.23
CA GLU A 72 -0.29 -10.77 -17.50
C GLU A 72 0.01 -11.76 -16.36
N SER A 73 1.10 -12.53 -16.48
CA SER A 73 1.55 -13.45 -15.42
C SER A 73 1.87 -12.75 -14.11
N VAL A 74 2.31 -11.49 -14.12
CA VAL A 74 2.56 -10.70 -12.89
C VAL A 74 1.25 -10.54 -12.11
N TYR A 75 0.16 -10.24 -12.82
CA TYR A 75 -1.17 -10.08 -12.24
C TYR A 75 -1.72 -11.41 -11.73
N ASP A 76 -1.61 -12.46 -12.54
CA ASP A 76 -2.12 -13.79 -12.19
C ASP A 76 -1.37 -14.39 -11.01
N ASN A 77 -0.04 -14.23 -10.95
CA ASN A 77 0.78 -14.65 -9.82
C ASN A 77 0.47 -13.88 -8.54
N LEU A 78 0.20 -12.58 -8.63
CA LEU A 78 -0.22 -11.77 -7.47
C LEU A 78 -1.49 -12.37 -6.85
N VAL A 79 -2.55 -12.51 -7.66
CA VAL A 79 -3.85 -13.00 -7.18
C VAL A 79 -3.71 -14.43 -6.65
N ALA A 80 -3.05 -15.33 -7.39
CA ALA A 80 -2.90 -16.71 -6.98
C ALA A 80 -2.10 -16.86 -5.67
N THR A 81 -0.98 -16.15 -5.56
CA THR A 81 -0.11 -16.23 -4.37
C THR A 81 -0.82 -15.70 -3.12
N VAL A 82 -1.49 -14.54 -3.22
CA VAL A 82 -2.22 -13.97 -2.08
C VAL A 82 -3.37 -14.89 -1.66
N ARG A 83 -4.14 -15.44 -2.61
CA ARG A 83 -5.22 -16.40 -2.32
C ARG A 83 -4.72 -17.66 -1.59
N ASN A 84 -3.55 -18.17 -1.97
CA ASN A 84 -2.92 -19.31 -1.31
C ASN A 84 -2.41 -18.99 0.10
N ASN A 85 -2.28 -17.70 0.45
CA ASN A 85 -1.71 -17.22 1.71
C ASN A 85 -2.70 -16.36 2.52
N LEU A 86 -4.00 -16.71 2.49
CA LEU A 86 -5.03 -16.04 3.31
C LEU A 86 -5.01 -16.48 4.80
N GLY A 87 -4.35 -17.59 5.14
CA GLY A 87 -4.29 -18.10 6.51
C GLY A 87 -3.80 -17.09 7.55
N PRO A 88 -2.64 -16.44 7.36
CA PRO A 88 -2.17 -15.37 8.24
C PRO A 88 -3.14 -14.19 8.36
N LEU A 89 -3.79 -13.79 7.26
CA LEU A 89 -4.78 -12.72 7.26
C LEU A 89 -5.99 -13.08 8.12
N HIS A 90 -6.54 -14.29 7.97
CA HIS A 90 -7.66 -14.75 8.78
C HIS A 90 -7.29 -14.85 10.26
N ARG A 91 -6.08 -15.34 10.58
CA ARG A 91 -5.54 -15.35 11.95
C ARG A 91 -5.46 -13.95 12.55
N TYR A 92 -5.01 -12.95 11.78
CA TYR A 92 -4.99 -11.56 12.25
C TYR A 92 -6.39 -11.03 12.59
N TYR A 93 -7.42 -11.35 11.78
CA TYR A 93 -8.80 -10.99 12.12
C TYR A 93 -9.31 -11.73 13.37
N THR A 94 -8.97 -13.02 13.53
CA THR A 94 -9.26 -13.77 14.75
C THR A 94 -8.62 -13.12 15.98
N LEU A 95 -7.33 -12.74 15.90
CA LEU A 95 -6.64 -12.03 16.97
C LEU A 95 -7.32 -10.70 17.28
N ARG A 96 -7.66 -9.92 16.24
CA ARG A 96 -8.38 -8.64 16.40
C ARG A 96 -9.70 -8.81 17.13
N LYS A 97 -10.50 -9.83 16.80
CA LYS A 97 -11.74 -10.16 17.51
C LYS A 97 -11.50 -10.39 19.00
N LYS A 98 -10.48 -11.19 19.34
CA LYS A 98 -10.10 -11.49 20.73
C LYS A 98 -9.66 -10.24 21.49
N VAL A 99 -8.74 -9.46 20.93
CA VAL A 99 -8.18 -8.26 21.56
C VAL A 99 -9.25 -7.19 21.78
N LEU A 100 -10.15 -6.99 20.81
CA LEU A 100 -11.26 -6.05 20.92
C LEU A 100 -12.41 -6.55 21.80
N LYS A 101 -12.38 -7.83 22.22
CA LYS A 101 -13.40 -8.47 23.08
C LYS A 101 -14.82 -8.31 22.53
N VAL A 102 -14.98 -8.57 21.24
CA VAL A 102 -16.29 -8.52 20.55
C VAL A 102 -16.78 -9.92 20.21
N ASP A 103 -18.08 -10.17 20.39
CA ASP A 103 -18.69 -11.47 20.09
C ASP A 103 -18.64 -11.81 18.59
N GLU A 104 -18.87 -10.79 17.75
CA GLU A 104 -18.76 -10.85 16.30
C GLU A 104 -17.87 -9.70 15.83
N LEU A 105 -16.84 -10.02 15.05
CA LEU A 105 -16.04 -9.02 14.37
C LEU A 105 -16.81 -8.52 13.15
N ARG A 106 -16.96 -7.21 13.02
CA ARG A 106 -17.69 -6.59 11.90
C ARG A 106 -16.77 -5.67 11.12
N HIS A 107 -17.18 -5.32 9.89
CA HIS A 107 -16.33 -4.53 9.01
C HIS A 107 -15.93 -3.16 9.59
N TRP A 108 -16.77 -2.55 10.42
CA TRP A 108 -16.44 -1.31 11.14
C TRP A 108 -15.50 -1.50 12.34
N ASP A 109 -15.05 -2.72 12.63
CA ASP A 109 -14.07 -3.00 13.68
C ASP A 109 -12.65 -3.18 13.12
N VAL A 110 -12.44 -3.12 11.79
CA VAL A 110 -11.14 -3.45 11.17
C VAL A 110 -10.14 -2.30 11.12
N TYR A 111 -10.59 -1.06 11.33
CA TYR A 111 -9.73 0.14 11.28
C TYR A 111 -9.40 0.73 12.65
N VAL A 112 -10.12 0.35 13.72
CA VAL A 112 -9.77 0.79 15.08
C VAL A 112 -8.35 0.31 15.42
N PRO A 113 -7.50 1.13 16.05
CA PRO A 113 -6.18 0.69 16.49
C PRO A 113 -6.28 -0.58 17.35
N LEU A 114 -5.50 -1.61 16.99
CA LEU A 114 -5.50 -2.89 17.72
C LEU A 114 -4.84 -2.75 19.10
N VAL A 115 -3.80 -1.92 19.16
CA VAL A 115 -3.09 -1.56 20.38
C VAL A 115 -3.37 -0.08 20.64
N GLY A 116 -3.66 0.27 21.90
CA GLY A 116 -3.94 1.65 22.30
C GLY A 116 -2.75 2.60 22.10
N ASP A 117 -2.98 3.90 22.33
CA ASP A 117 -2.00 4.96 22.04
C ASP A 117 -0.69 4.78 22.81
N VAL A 118 0.32 4.22 22.12
CA VAL A 118 1.70 4.28 22.56
C VAL A 118 2.24 5.65 22.20
N LYS A 119 2.42 6.51 23.21
CA LYS A 119 2.97 7.84 23.01
C LYS A 119 4.49 7.77 22.94
N ARG A 120 5.05 8.15 21.79
CA ARG A 120 6.46 8.44 21.61
C ARG A 120 6.57 9.82 20.99
N VAL A 121 7.24 10.72 21.69
CA VAL A 121 7.60 12.04 21.15
C VAL A 121 8.96 11.88 20.51
N THR A 122 9.04 12.13 19.21
CA THR A 122 10.27 12.11 18.43
C THR A 122 10.39 13.45 17.73
N PRO A 123 11.13 14.41 18.31
CA PRO A 123 11.42 15.69 17.67
C PRO A 123 12.05 15.49 16.28
N TYR A 124 11.81 16.42 15.36
CA TYR A 124 12.26 16.28 13.97
C TYR A 124 13.73 15.88 13.79
N ASP A 125 14.64 16.50 14.53
CA ASP A 125 16.08 16.18 14.42
C ASP A 125 16.40 14.76 14.94
N GLU A 126 15.67 14.29 15.95
CA GLU A 126 15.74 12.88 16.41
C GLU A 126 15.20 11.94 15.33
N ALA A 127 14.10 12.31 14.66
CA ALA A 127 13.54 11.52 13.55
C ALA A 127 14.55 11.36 12.41
N VAL A 128 15.28 12.43 12.06
CA VAL A 128 16.34 12.36 11.03
C VAL A 128 17.48 11.45 11.47
N SER A 129 17.93 11.53 12.73
CA SER A 129 18.97 10.63 13.26
C SER A 129 18.52 9.17 13.19
N LEU A 130 17.31 8.89 13.68
CA LEU A 130 16.70 7.58 13.67
C LEU A 130 16.57 7.00 12.24
N ILE A 131 16.16 7.82 11.27
CA ILE A 131 16.13 7.42 9.86
C ILE A 131 17.54 7.10 9.36
N GLY A 132 18.55 7.91 9.70
CA GLY A 132 19.95 7.64 9.34
C GLY A 132 20.46 6.31 9.90
N GLU A 133 20.13 6.00 11.14
CA GLU A 133 20.48 4.74 11.81
C GLU A 133 19.75 3.53 11.20
N ALA A 134 18.46 3.67 10.92
CA ALA A 134 17.65 2.63 10.29
C ALA A 134 18.14 2.29 8.87
N LEU A 135 18.56 3.30 8.12
CA LEU A 135 19.00 3.16 6.72
C LEU A 135 20.51 2.88 6.60
N ALA A 136 21.21 2.65 7.71
CA ALA A 136 22.63 2.29 7.73
C ALA A 136 23.02 1.11 6.80
N PRO A 137 22.18 0.08 6.55
CA PRO A 137 22.47 -0.97 5.57
C PRO A 137 22.73 -0.45 4.15
N LEU A 138 22.16 0.71 3.78
CA LEU A 138 22.41 1.37 2.49
C LEU A 138 23.78 2.07 2.42
N GLY A 139 24.53 2.15 3.52
CA GLY A 139 25.88 2.70 3.53
C GLY A 139 25.93 4.23 3.59
N GLY A 140 27.15 4.74 3.80
CA GLY A 140 27.37 6.13 4.23
C GLY A 140 26.99 7.20 3.22
N GLU A 141 27.11 6.95 1.91
CA GLU A 141 26.70 7.92 0.88
C GLU A 141 25.19 8.17 0.93
N TYR A 142 24.40 7.10 1.00
CA TYR A 142 22.95 7.19 1.05
C TYR A 142 22.50 7.92 2.32
N THR A 143 22.95 7.46 3.48
CA THR A 143 22.49 8.01 4.77
C THR A 143 22.94 9.44 4.97
N LYS A 144 24.19 9.78 4.59
CA LYS A 144 24.70 11.15 4.69
C LYS A 144 23.92 12.08 3.77
N THR A 145 23.74 11.70 2.50
CA THR A 145 23.02 12.55 1.52
C THR A 145 21.59 12.81 1.97
N LEU A 146 20.88 11.78 2.41
CA LEU A 146 19.51 11.93 2.89
C LEU A 146 19.46 12.81 4.15
N THR A 147 20.24 12.49 5.18
CA THR A 147 20.17 13.23 6.47
C THR A 147 20.62 14.69 6.34
N GLU A 148 21.64 14.97 5.54
CA GLU A 148 22.04 16.34 5.19
C GLU A 148 20.95 17.07 4.41
N GLY A 149 20.24 16.39 3.49
CA GLY A 149 19.10 16.97 2.78
C GLY A 149 17.93 17.32 3.71
N LEU A 150 17.53 16.37 4.57
CA LEU A 150 16.43 16.56 5.53
C LEU A 150 16.70 17.72 6.50
N LEU A 151 17.95 17.87 6.96
CA LEU A 151 18.35 18.97 7.84
C LEU A 151 18.66 20.27 7.07
N GLY A 152 19.14 20.16 5.83
CA GLY A 152 19.76 21.24 5.05
C GLY A 152 18.87 21.95 4.03
N GLY A 153 17.57 21.67 4.03
CA GLY A 153 16.58 22.48 3.29
C GLY A 153 15.78 21.74 2.22
N TRP A 154 15.85 20.41 2.15
CA TRP A 154 14.91 19.65 1.31
C TRP A 154 13.48 19.71 1.85
N VAL A 155 13.30 19.88 3.15
CA VAL A 155 12.00 19.64 3.80
C VAL A 155 11.36 20.95 4.27
N ASP A 156 10.14 21.23 3.80
CA ASP A 156 9.22 22.16 4.45
C ASP A 156 8.45 21.42 5.56
N ARG A 157 8.92 21.54 6.80
CA ARG A 157 8.72 20.56 7.89
C ARG A 157 7.33 20.57 8.53
N TYR A 158 6.86 21.74 8.97
CA TYR A 158 5.74 21.84 9.92
C TYR A 158 4.47 22.40 9.27
N GLU A 159 3.32 22.09 9.87
CA GLU A 159 2.03 22.64 9.47
C GLU A 159 2.00 24.17 9.65
N ASN A 160 1.44 24.89 8.67
CA ASN A 160 1.19 26.31 8.78
C ASN A 160 -0.07 26.73 8.00
N ARG A 161 -0.57 27.95 8.27
CA ARG A 161 -1.83 28.43 7.71
C ARG A 161 -1.75 28.51 6.18
N GLY A 162 -2.59 27.73 5.49
CA GLY A 162 -2.69 27.70 4.04
C GLY A 162 -1.77 26.69 3.36
N LYS A 163 -0.96 25.93 4.14
CA LYS A 163 -0.15 24.84 3.62
C LYS A 163 -1.02 23.68 3.12
N ARG A 164 -0.54 23.02 2.06
CA ARG A 164 -1.16 21.80 1.54
C ARG A 164 -1.10 20.69 2.59
N SER A 165 -2.19 19.94 2.74
CA SER A 165 -2.26 18.77 3.65
C SER A 165 -1.48 17.58 3.10
N GLY A 166 -1.10 16.66 3.99
CA GLY A 166 -0.40 15.42 3.64
C GLY A 166 1.12 15.61 3.56
N ALA A 167 1.78 14.72 2.83
CA ALA A 167 3.19 14.79 2.51
C ALA A 167 3.40 14.42 1.03
N PHE A 168 4.51 14.88 0.45
CA PHE A 168 5.00 14.41 -0.86
C PHE A 168 6.45 14.84 -1.09
N SER A 169 7.14 14.08 -1.94
CA SER A 169 8.40 14.45 -2.57
C SER A 169 8.15 14.97 -3.99
N SER A 170 8.90 15.99 -4.39
CA SER A 170 8.88 16.57 -5.73
C SER A 170 10.25 17.16 -6.07
N GLY A 171 10.48 17.47 -7.33
CA GLY A 171 11.74 18.02 -7.79
C GLY A 171 11.76 18.18 -9.30
N GLY A 172 12.92 18.54 -9.84
CA GLY A 172 13.16 18.55 -11.27
C GLY A 172 14.57 18.08 -11.57
N PHE A 173 14.85 17.80 -12.83
CA PHE A 173 16.13 17.20 -13.28
C PHE A 173 17.39 17.88 -12.74
N THR A 174 17.45 19.22 -12.75
CA THR A 174 18.62 20.00 -12.29
C THR A 174 18.51 20.45 -10.82
N GLY A 175 17.38 20.17 -10.16
CA GLY A 175 17.08 20.64 -8.82
C GLY A 175 17.45 19.63 -7.73
N TRP A 176 17.33 20.08 -6.48
CA TRP A 176 17.26 19.17 -5.34
C TRP A 176 15.87 18.53 -5.26
N PRO A 177 15.74 17.33 -4.70
CA PRO A 177 14.44 16.86 -4.26
C PRO A 177 13.97 17.72 -3.08
N TYR A 178 12.69 18.07 -3.09
CA TYR A 178 12.00 18.81 -2.05
C TYR A 178 10.87 17.97 -1.50
N ILE A 179 10.71 17.99 -0.18
CA ILE A 179 9.69 17.26 0.55
C ILE A 179 8.79 18.28 1.24
N LEU A 180 7.49 18.16 1.04
CA LEU A 180 6.49 18.83 1.87
C LEU A 180 6.07 17.87 2.98
N MET A 181 6.12 18.33 4.23
CA MET A 181 5.64 17.61 5.41
C MET A 181 4.68 18.47 6.23
N ASN A 182 3.87 17.81 7.05
CA ASN A 182 3.14 18.42 8.15
C ASN A 182 3.49 17.68 9.46
N TYR A 183 4.79 17.63 9.76
CA TYR A 183 5.38 16.78 10.80
C TYR A 183 4.90 17.18 12.21
N LYS A 184 4.56 16.17 13.01
CA LYS A 184 4.20 16.32 14.43
C LYS A 184 5.09 15.43 15.28
N ASP A 185 5.75 16.04 16.25
CA ASP A 185 6.71 15.34 17.11
C ASP A 185 6.06 14.19 17.90
N ASP A 186 4.75 14.25 18.20
CA ASP A 186 4.02 13.25 18.98
C ASP A 186 3.31 12.18 18.13
N VAL A 187 3.55 12.14 16.82
CA VAL A 187 2.94 11.18 15.89
C VAL A 187 4.03 10.31 15.26
N LEU A 188 4.25 9.09 15.79
CA LEU A 188 5.27 8.18 15.26
C LEU A 188 5.09 7.87 13.76
N ARG A 189 3.84 7.86 13.28
CA ARG A 189 3.54 7.68 11.86
C ARG A 189 4.21 8.75 10.98
N ASP A 190 4.42 9.97 11.48
CA ASP A 190 5.07 11.04 10.72
C ASP A 190 6.57 10.77 10.50
N VAL A 191 7.21 9.96 11.36
CA VAL A 191 8.58 9.47 11.14
C VAL A 191 8.63 8.50 9.95
N PHE A 192 7.65 7.58 9.85
CA PHE A 192 7.50 6.70 8.70
C PHE A 192 7.22 7.48 7.42
N THR A 193 6.32 8.47 7.49
CA THR A 193 6.05 9.38 6.35
C THR A 193 7.32 10.13 5.93
N LEU A 194 8.14 10.61 6.87
CA LEU A 194 9.42 11.26 6.53
C LEU A 194 10.40 10.30 5.85
N ALA A 195 10.47 9.04 6.31
CA ALA A 195 11.28 8.00 5.68
C ALA A 195 10.78 7.64 4.27
N HIS A 196 9.46 7.56 4.09
CA HIS A 196 8.78 7.32 2.81
C HIS A 196 9.17 8.39 1.79
N GLU A 197 8.96 9.66 2.12
CA GLU A 197 9.30 10.77 1.23
C GLU A 197 10.81 10.91 1.03
N GLY A 198 11.61 10.52 2.02
CA GLY A 198 13.05 10.38 1.89
C GLY A 198 13.44 9.34 0.83
N GLY A 199 12.70 8.23 0.75
CA GLY A 199 12.91 7.18 -0.27
C GLY A 199 12.62 7.68 -1.68
N HIS A 200 11.49 8.36 -1.89
CA HIS A 200 11.21 9.02 -3.17
C HIS A 200 12.28 10.05 -3.54
N SER A 201 12.69 10.87 -2.58
CA SER A 201 13.70 11.92 -2.78
C SER A 201 15.05 11.35 -3.16
N MET A 202 15.47 10.26 -2.51
CA MET A 202 16.72 9.59 -2.86
C MET A 202 16.64 8.87 -4.21
N HIS A 203 15.49 8.27 -4.56
CA HIS A 203 15.29 7.70 -5.89
C HIS A 203 15.41 8.79 -6.98
N SER A 204 14.73 9.93 -6.81
CA SER A 204 14.86 11.09 -7.69
C SER A 204 16.30 11.63 -7.75
N TRP A 205 16.99 11.68 -6.60
CA TRP A 205 18.37 12.15 -6.50
C TRP A 205 19.35 11.27 -7.30
N TYR A 206 19.26 9.95 -7.16
CA TYR A 206 20.08 9.01 -7.92
C TYR A 206 19.70 9.01 -9.40
N SER A 207 18.41 8.96 -9.72
CA SER A 207 17.96 8.91 -11.12
C SER A 207 18.41 10.13 -11.92
N SER A 208 18.13 11.34 -11.43
CA SER A 208 18.50 12.61 -12.10
C SER A 208 20.00 12.75 -12.37
N ARG A 209 20.85 12.18 -11.51
CA ARG A 209 22.31 12.26 -11.63
C ARG A 209 22.91 11.21 -12.56
N ASN A 210 22.15 10.18 -12.92
CA ASN A 210 22.65 9.03 -13.67
C ASN A 210 21.94 8.86 -15.02
N ASN A 211 20.96 9.71 -15.35
CA ASN A 211 20.19 9.64 -16.59
C ASN A 211 20.15 10.99 -17.31
N PRO A 212 19.93 11.01 -18.65
CA PRO A 212 19.58 12.24 -19.34
C PRO A 212 18.17 12.72 -18.97
N PHE A 213 17.88 13.99 -19.23
CA PHE A 213 16.57 14.61 -18.96
C PHE A 213 15.37 13.81 -19.51
N MET A 214 15.52 13.15 -20.66
CA MET A 214 14.42 12.40 -21.28
C MET A 214 14.14 11.03 -20.62
N SER A 215 14.97 10.60 -19.66
CA SER A 215 14.91 9.23 -19.12
C SER A 215 15.15 9.15 -17.61
N TYR A 216 15.07 10.27 -16.88
CA TYR A 216 15.23 10.25 -15.42
C TYR A 216 13.91 9.99 -14.68
N ASP A 217 12.76 10.31 -15.27
CA ASP A 217 11.47 10.06 -14.63
C ASP A 217 11.15 8.56 -14.68
N TYR A 218 11.11 7.92 -13.51
CA TYR A 218 10.65 6.54 -13.33
C TYR A 218 9.13 6.47 -13.20
N THR A 219 8.56 5.28 -13.38
CA THR A 219 7.12 5.06 -13.26
C THR A 219 6.66 5.15 -11.79
N ILE A 220 5.36 5.40 -11.58
CA ILE A 220 4.75 5.36 -10.23
C ILE A 220 4.99 4.01 -9.55
N PHE A 221 4.98 2.93 -10.33
CA PHE A 221 5.24 1.58 -9.83
C PHE A 221 6.64 1.48 -9.18
N GLU A 222 7.66 2.04 -9.81
CA GLU A 222 9.04 2.04 -9.28
C GLU A 222 9.20 3.04 -8.13
N ALA A 223 8.42 4.13 -8.14
CA ALA A 223 8.48 5.17 -7.11
C ALA A 223 8.17 4.61 -5.71
N GLU A 224 7.10 3.83 -5.59
CA GLU A 224 6.61 3.26 -4.32
C GLU A 224 7.55 2.21 -3.73
N VAL A 225 8.39 1.58 -4.56
CA VAL A 225 9.33 0.55 -4.11
C VAL A 225 10.38 1.16 -3.18
N ALA A 226 10.96 2.29 -3.57
CA ALA A 226 12.01 2.96 -2.80
C ALA A 226 11.50 3.57 -1.49
N SER A 227 10.30 4.17 -1.51
CA SER A 227 9.70 4.76 -0.32
C SER A 227 9.30 3.71 0.71
N THR A 228 8.61 2.66 0.27
CA THR A 228 8.23 1.53 1.14
C THR A 228 9.43 0.74 1.66
N PHE A 229 10.54 0.74 0.91
CA PHE A 229 11.78 0.05 1.30
C PHE A 229 12.41 0.75 2.51
N ASN A 230 12.43 2.09 2.48
CA ASN A 230 12.91 2.88 3.61
C ASN A 230 12.02 2.70 4.85
N GLU A 231 10.69 2.66 4.67
CA GLU A 231 9.78 2.33 5.77
C GLU A 231 10.05 0.95 6.37
N ASP A 232 10.34 -0.06 5.54
CA ASP A 232 10.63 -1.42 6.02
C ASP A 232 11.89 -1.45 6.90
N LEU A 233 12.96 -0.80 6.45
CA LEU A 233 14.19 -0.66 7.24
C LEU A 233 13.96 0.09 8.56
N LEU A 234 13.18 1.18 8.52
CA LEU A 234 12.80 1.91 9.73
C LEU A 234 11.98 1.04 10.69
N PHE A 235 11.01 0.30 10.17
CA PHE A 235 10.20 -0.63 10.94
C PHE A 235 11.07 -1.69 11.62
N ARG A 236 11.97 -2.34 10.87
CA ARG A 236 12.90 -3.35 11.41
C ARG A 236 13.79 -2.77 12.51
N HIS A 237 14.33 -1.57 12.29
CA HIS A 237 15.16 -0.90 13.28
C HIS A 237 14.37 -0.60 14.55
N LEU A 238 13.20 0.03 14.43
CA LEU A 238 12.33 0.37 15.57
C LEU A 238 11.85 -0.86 16.33
N LEU A 239 11.51 -1.94 15.62
CA LEU A 239 11.07 -3.19 16.26
C LEU A 239 12.21 -3.84 17.05
N LYS A 240 13.44 -3.79 16.52
CA LYS A 240 14.65 -4.32 17.17
C LYS A 240 15.03 -3.50 18.42
N THR A 241 14.82 -2.19 18.40
CA THR A 241 15.18 -1.27 19.50
C THR A 241 14.02 -0.93 20.43
N ALA A 242 12.83 -1.49 20.20
CA ALA A 242 11.66 -1.25 21.04
C ALA A 242 11.89 -1.75 22.48
N GLU A 243 11.66 -0.87 23.45
CA GLU A 243 11.96 -1.11 24.87
C GLU A 243 10.82 -1.81 25.64
N SER A 244 9.65 -2.01 25.02
CA SER A 244 8.49 -2.64 25.66
C SER A 244 7.64 -3.44 24.69
N ASP A 245 6.97 -4.47 25.21
CA ASP A 245 6.02 -5.28 24.44
C ASP A 245 4.86 -4.45 23.88
N SER A 246 4.41 -3.41 24.61
CA SER A 246 3.40 -2.48 24.10
C SER A 246 3.86 -1.72 22.85
N MET A 247 5.10 -1.23 22.85
CA MET A 247 5.67 -0.56 21.67
C MET A 247 5.87 -1.55 20.52
N ARG A 248 6.36 -2.76 20.81
CA ARG A 248 6.52 -3.83 19.81
C ARG A 248 5.18 -4.18 19.17
N ALA A 249 4.15 -4.43 19.98
CA ALA A 249 2.80 -4.73 19.50
C ALA A 249 2.20 -3.57 18.69
N TYR A 250 2.43 -2.32 19.10
CA TYR A 250 1.99 -1.14 18.34
C TYR A 250 2.64 -1.06 16.96
N LEU A 251 3.97 -1.24 16.88
CA LEU A 251 4.70 -1.26 15.61
C LEU A 251 4.22 -2.39 14.70
N LEU A 252 4.12 -3.61 15.25
CA LEU A 252 3.65 -4.80 14.53
C LEU A 252 2.22 -4.63 14.02
N ALA A 253 1.30 -4.10 14.84
CA ALA A 253 -0.09 -3.87 14.46
C ALA A 253 -0.25 -2.81 13.37
N ASN A 254 0.56 -1.75 13.42
CA ASN A 254 0.62 -0.77 12.33
C ASN A 254 1.15 -1.39 11.04
N ARG A 255 2.25 -2.14 11.11
CA ARG A 255 2.82 -2.81 9.94
C ARG A 255 1.87 -3.85 9.33
N ALA A 256 1.18 -4.62 10.16
CA ALA A 256 0.12 -5.53 9.71
C ALA A 256 -0.98 -4.77 8.98
N SER A 257 -1.47 -3.67 9.55
CA SER A 257 -2.50 -2.83 8.93
C SER A 257 -2.06 -2.27 7.58
N ASP A 258 -0.80 -1.83 7.46
CA ASP A 258 -0.25 -1.32 6.21
C ASP A 258 -0.18 -2.43 5.14
N ILE A 259 0.34 -3.62 5.48
CA ILE A 259 0.38 -4.78 4.56
C ILE A 259 -1.04 -5.19 4.15
N LEU A 260 -1.99 -5.24 5.09
CA LEU A 260 -3.39 -5.55 4.77
C LEU A 260 -3.97 -4.56 3.77
N ALA A 261 -3.77 -3.26 4.00
CA ALA A 261 -4.33 -2.19 3.17
C ALA A 261 -3.71 -2.13 1.77
N THR A 262 -2.44 -2.49 1.62
CA THR A 262 -1.65 -2.31 0.39
C THR A 262 -1.43 -3.60 -0.41
N LEU A 263 -1.36 -4.77 0.25
CA LEU A 263 -1.23 -6.07 -0.40
C LEU A 263 -2.60 -6.75 -0.54
N TYR A 264 -3.20 -7.17 0.57
CA TYR A 264 -4.39 -8.04 0.55
C TYR A 264 -5.63 -7.33 0.00
N ARG A 265 -5.91 -6.10 0.47
CA ARG A 265 -7.05 -5.31 0.01
C ARG A 265 -6.93 -4.91 -1.45
N GLN A 266 -5.74 -4.49 -1.89
CA GLN A 266 -5.51 -4.12 -3.30
C GLN A 266 -5.55 -5.35 -4.21
N THR A 267 -5.12 -6.53 -3.73
CA THR A 267 -5.25 -7.78 -4.49
C THR A 267 -6.70 -8.23 -4.60
N MET A 268 -7.51 -8.08 -3.54
CA MET A 268 -8.95 -8.30 -3.61
C MET A 268 -9.62 -7.38 -4.63
N PHE A 269 -9.23 -6.10 -4.66
CA PHE A 269 -9.71 -5.11 -5.63
C PHE A 269 -9.31 -5.49 -7.06
N ALA A 270 -8.05 -5.91 -7.25
CA ALA A 270 -7.57 -6.42 -8.53
C ALA A 270 -8.35 -7.68 -8.98
N GLU A 271 -8.67 -8.59 -8.05
CA GLU A 271 -9.47 -9.77 -8.38
C GLU A 271 -10.91 -9.40 -8.79
N TYR A 272 -11.55 -8.45 -8.09
CA TYR A 272 -12.86 -7.92 -8.45
C TYR A 272 -12.86 -7.25 -9.84
N GLU A 273 -11.87 -6.40 -10.09
CA GLU A 273 -11.71 -5.71 -11.37
C GLU A 273 -11.49 -6.70 -12.53
N LYS A 274 -10.66 -7.73 -12.32
CA LYS A 274 -10.47 -8.82 -13.29
C LYS A 274 -11.79 -9.51 -13.62
N ARG A 275 -12.55 -9.95 -12.61
CA ARG A 275 -13.82 -10.66 -12.80
C ARG A 275 -14.86 -9.82 -13.54
N THR A 276 -15.01 -8.56 -13.16
CA THR A 276 -16.00 -7.66 -13.77
C THR A 276 -15.68 -7.33 -15.24
N HIS A 277 -14.41 -7.18 -15.59
CA HIS A 277 -13.99 -7.05 -16.99
C HIS A 277 -14.21 -8.33 -17.79
N GLU A 278 -13.82 -9.50 -17.24
CA GLU A 278 -14.03 -10.81 -17.89
C GLU A 278 -15.52 -11.04 -18.19
N LEU A 279 -16.41 -10.73 -17.26
CA LEU A 279 -17.86 -10.81 -17.46
C LEU A 279 -18.32 -9.97 -18.66
N VAL A 280 -17.86 -8.72 -18.81
CA VAL A 280 -18.23 -7.86 -19.94
C VAL A 280 -17.60 -8.35 -21.25
N GLU A 281 -16.36 -8.84 -21.20
CA GLU A 281 -15.67 -9.42 -22.35
C GLU A 281 -16.41 -10.66 -22.90
N GLU A 282 -16.99 -11.46 -22.01
CA GLU A 282 -17.82 -12.63 -22.31
C GLU A 282 -19.28 -12.28 -22.71
N GLY A 283 -19.67 -11.00 -22.60
CA GLY A 283 -21.00 -10.52 -22.98
C GLY A 283 -22.04 -10.56 -21.86
N THR A 284 -21.63 -10.77 -20.61
CA THR A 284 -22.49 -10.71 -19.43
C THR A 284 -22.66 -9.26 -18.96
N PRO A 285 -23.88 -8.73 -18.89
CA PRO A 285 -24.11 -7.38 -18.38
C PRO A 285 -23.92 -7.29 -16.86
N LEU A 286 -23.23 -6.24 -16.42
CA LEU A 286 -23.00 -5.96 -15.00
C LEU A 286 -24.23 -5.30 -14.36
N THR A 287 -25.09 -6.11 -13.73
CA THR A 287 -26.22 -5.62 -12.92
C THR A 287 -25.76 -5.25 -11.50
N THR A 288 -26.57 -4.49 -10.78
CA THR A 288 -26.26 -4.10 -9.39
C THR A 288 -26.10 -5.34 -8.50
N GLU A 289 -26.98 -6.32 -8.66
CA GLU A 289 -26.96 -7.57 -7.90
C GLU A 289 -25.71 -8.39 -8.20
N LEU A 290 -25.30 -8.48 -9.47
CA LEU A 290 -24.11 -9.22 -9.89
C LEU A 290 -22.85 -8.60 -9.29
N LEU A 291 -22.67 -7.28 -9.45
CA LEU A 291 -21.52 -6.55 -8.88
C LEU A 291 -21.42 -6.72 -7.37
N ARG A 292 -22.55 -6.56 -6.66
CA ARG A 292 -22.61 -6.76 -5.22
C ARG A 292 -22.28 -8.21 -4.84
N SER A 293 -22.80 -9.20 -5.55
CA SER A 293 -22.52 -10.62 -5.27
C SER A 293 -21.06 -11.00 -5.51
N GLU A 294 -20.43 -10.50 -6.58
CA GLU A 294 -19.00 -10.73 -6.86
C GLU A 294 -18.14 -10.12 -5.75
N TYR A 295 -18.46 -8.90 -5.34
CA TYR A 295 -17.75 -8.24 -4.27
C TYR A 295 -17.96 -8.93 -2.91
N ARG A 296 -19.19 -9.39 -2.62
CA ARG A 296 -19.52 -10.16 -1.41
C ARG A 296 -18.71 -11.46 -1.32
N SER A 297 -18.63 -12.21 -2.41
CA SER A 297 -17.83 -13.44 -2.49
C SER A 297 -16.35 -13.18 -2.15
N LEU A 298 -15.81 -12.07 -2.64
CA LEU A 298 -14.44 -11.67 -2.35
C LEU A 298 -14.27 -11.21 -0.89
N LEU A 299 -15.23 -10.48 -0.33
CA LEU A 299 -15.22 -10.12 1.09
C LEU A 299 -15.16 -11.38 1.99
N GLU A 300 -16.03 -12.34 1.73
CA GLU A 300 -16.08 -13.61 2.49
C GLU A 300 -14.77 -14.40 2.35
N THR A 301 -14.18 -14.42 1.16
CA THR A 301 -12.91 -15.10 0.92
C THR A 301 -11.75 -14.43 1.67
N TYR A 302 -11.57 -13.12 1.51
CA TYR A 302 -10.39 -12.42 2.00
C TYR A 302 -10.44 -12.15 3.52
N PHE A 303 -11.60 -11.80 4.07
CA PHE A 303 -11.71 -11.55 5.51
C PHE A 303 -11.89 -12.83 6.33
N GLY A 304 -12.38 -13.89 5.71
CA GLY A 304 -12.48 -15.21 6.32
C GLY A 304 -13.66 -15.36 7.30
N PRO A 305 -13.75 -16.53 7.96
CA PRO A 305 -14.96 -16.99 8.63
C PRO A 305 -15.31 -16.24 9.92
N GLU A 306 -14.36 -15.55 10.56
CA GLU A 306 -14.62 -14.78 11.78
C GLU A 306 -15.34 -13.46 11.53
N MET A 307 -15.43 -13.02 10.28
CA MET A 307 -16.03 -11.74 9.90
C MET A 307 -17.55 -11.89 9.68
N HIS A 308 -18.32 -11.09 10.41
CA HIS A 308 -19.74 -10.91 10.16
C HIS A 308 -19.94 -9.70 9.23
N PHE A 309 -20.58 -9.94 8.09
CA PHE A 309 -20.87 -8.91 7.10
C PHE A 309 -22.36 -8.60 7.02
N GLU A 310 -22.72 -7.32 7.21
CA GLU A 310 -24.06 -6.83 6.89
C GLU A 310 -24.36 -6.98 5.40
N ASP A 311 -25.66 -7.00 5.05
CA ASP A 311 -26.14 -6.92 3.67
C ASP A 311 -25.56 -5.71 2.91
N THR A 312 -25.32 -4.60 3.61
CA THR A 312 -24.74 -3.38 3.04
C THR A 312 -23.23 -3.42 2.85
N SER A 313 -22.54 -4.46 3.31
CA SER A 313 -21.07 -4.53 3.23
C SER A 313 -20.55 -4.66 1.81
N ASP A 314 -21.34 -5.28 0.93
CA ASP A 314 -21.01 -5.46 -0.48
C ASP A 314 -21.13 -4.18 -1.32
N LEU A 315 -21.80 -3.15 -0.79
CA LEU A 315 -21.87 -1.81 -1.41
C LEU A 315 -20.49 -1.13 -1.44
N GLU A 316 -19.51 -1.67 -0.72
CA GLU A 316 -18.14 -1.24 -0.84
C GLU A 316 -17.62 -1.37 -2.28
N GLY A 317 -18.04 -2.38 -3.04
CA GLY A 317 -17.68 -2.51 -4.45
C GLY A 317 -18.07 -1.29 -5.32
N LEU A 318 -19.04 -0.50 -4.86
CA LEU A 318 -19.53 0.70 -5.56
C LEU A 318 -18.84 2.00 -5.10
N ARG A 319 -18.04 1.98 -4.02
CA ARG A 319 -17.43 3.21 -3.47
C ARG A 319 -16.00 3.47 -3.94
N ILE A 320 -15.35 2.52 -4.59
CA ILE A 320 -13.91 2.56 -4.86
C ILE A 320 -13.66 3.36 -6.15
N PRO A 321 -13.07 4.56 -6.07
CA PRO A 321 -12.85 5.40 -7.25
C PRO A 321 -11.78 4.83 -8.19
N HIS A 322 -10.83 4.05 -7.68
CA HIS A 322 -9.76 3.46 -8.50
C HIS A 322 -10.27 2.45 -9.54
N PHE A 323 -11.49 1.91 -9.38
CA PHE A 323 -12.09 1.04 -10.39
C PHE A 323 -12.46 1.77 -11.69
N TYR A 324 -12.43 3.10 -11.70
CA TYR A 324 -12.59 3.92 -12.91
C TYR A 324 -11.26 4.22 -13.61
N ASN A 325 -10.18 3.55 -13.20
CA ASN A 325 -8.89 3.55 -13.88
C ASN A 325 -8.40 2.11 -14.02
N ALA A 326 -8.77 1.49 -15.15
CA ALA A 326 -8.69 0.04 -15.35
C ALA A 326 -7.29 -0.53 -15.06
N PHE A 327 -7.25 -1.56 -14.23
CA PHE A 327 -6.07 -2.35 -13.86
C PHE A 327 -4.94 -1.51 -13.28
N TYR A 328 -5.27 -0.50 -12.48
CA TYR A 328 -4.28 0.32 -11.77
C TYR A 328 -3.92 -0.23 -10.39
N VAL A 329 -4.90 -0.76 -9.64
CA VAL A 329 -4.75 -1.05 -8.21
C VAL A 329 -3.74 -2.15 -7.88
N TYR A 330 -3.50 -3.09 -8.81
CA TYR A 330 -2.52 -4.17 -8.61
C TYR A 330 -1.12 -3.62 -8.36
N LYS A 331 -0.80 -2.44 -8.90
CA LYS A 331 0.51 -1.78 -8.79
C LYS A 331 0.91 -1.55 -7.33
N TYR A 332 -0.04 -1.24 -6.46
CA TYR A 332 0.21 -1.10 -5.02
C TYR A 332 0.69 -2.41 -4.41
N ALA A 333 -0.02 -3.51 -4.68
CA ALA A 333 0.27 -4.83 -4.12
C ALA A 333 1.60 -5.39 -4.64
N THR A 334 1.88 -5.23 -5.93
CA THR A 334 3.18 -5.59 -6.51
C THR A 334 4.31 -4.69 -6.02
N GLY A 335 4.05 -3.39 -5.82
CA GLY A 335 5.03 -2.42 -5.33
C GLY A 335 5.49 -2.74 -3.91
N ILE A 336 4.55 -2.97 -2.97
CA ILE A 336 4.92 -3.42 -1.62
C ILE A 336 5.61 -4.79 -1.63
N SER A 337 5.19 -5.71 -2.50
CA SER A 337 5.82 -7.03 -2.62
C SER A 337 7.27 -6.94 -3.08
N ALA A 338 7.53 -6.14 -4.13
CA ALA A 338 8.88 -5.87 -4.61
C ALA A 338 9.73 -5.19 -3.53
N SER A 339 9.17 -4.20 -2.85
CA SER A 339 9.84 -3.45 -1.79
C SER A 339 10.27 -4.34 -0.63
N LEU A 340 9.36 -5.18 -0.12
CA LEU A 340 9.65 -6.12 0.97
C LEU A 340 10.69 -7.16 0.57
N ALA A 341 10.60 -7.69 -0.66
CA ALA A 341 11.57 -8.65 -1.18
C ALA A 341 12.97 -8.02 -1.33
N LEU A 342 13.05 -6.79 -1.84
CA LEU A 342 14.31 -6.06 -1.93
C LEU A 342 14.89 -5.73 -0.56
N ALA A 343 14.06 -5.28 0.38
CA ALA A 343 14.50 -4.98 1.74
C ALA A 343 15.07 -6.23 2.43
N GLU A 344 14.40 -7.38 2.28
CA GLU A 344 14.90 -8.65 2.78
C GLU A 344 16.23 -9.03 2.12
N ARG A 345 16.32 -8.94 0.78
CA ARG A 345 17.53 -9.24 0.01
C ARG A 345 18.72 -8.37 0.44
N VAL A 346 18.52 -7.06 0.62
CA VAL A 346 19.59 -6.13 0.98
C VAL A 346 20.01 -6.31 2.44
N VAL A 347 19.07 -6.52 3.37
CA VAL A 347 19.38 -6.69 4.79
C VAL A 347 20.06 -8.03 5.08
N SER A 348 19.67 -9.08 4.36
CA SER A 348 20.20 -10.45 4.54
C SER A 348 21.40 -10.75 3.63
N GLY A 349 21.69 -9.88 2.66
CA GLY A 349 22.79 -9.99 1.71
C GLY A 349 24.05 -9.22 2.11
N GLY A 350 24.80 -8.77 1.11
CA GLY A 350 26.02 -7.98 1.29
C GLY A 350 26.15 -6.86 0.26
N GLU A 351 27.39 -6.57 -0.13
CA GLU A 351 27.68 -5.46 -1.05
C GLU A 351 26.98 -5.62 -2.40
N ALA A 352 26.94 -6.84 -2.93
CA ALA A 352 26.37 -7.10 -4.26
C ALA A 352 24.88 -6.76 -4.29
N GLU A 353 24.10 -7.27 -3.34
CA GLU A 353 22.65 -7.04 -3.25
C GLU A 353 22.33 -5.55 -3.04
N ARG A 354 23.17 -4.84 -2.28
CA ARG A 354 23.05 -3.39 -2.13
C ARG A 354 23.34 -2.64 -3.43
N GLN A 355 24.36 -3.05 -4.19
CA GLN A 355 24.68 -2.43 -5.47
C GLN A 355 23.61 -2.72 -6.54
N ASP A 356 22.96 -3.88 -6.50
CA ASP A 356 21.80 -4.18 -7.33
C ASP A 356 20.67 -3.17 -7.06
N TYR A 357 20.35 -2.91 -5.79
CA TYR A 357 19.35 -1.89 -5.40
C TYR A 357 19.74 -0.47 -5.87
N PHE A 358 21.01 -0.10 -5.77
CA PHE A 358 21.46 1.19 -6.30
C PHE A 358 21.44 1.27 -7.81
N THR A 359 21.66 0.17 -8.51
CA THR A 359 21.49 0.13 -9.96
C THR A 359 20.04 0.41 -10.34
N PHE A 360 19.08 -0.10 -9.55
CA PHE A 360 17.67 0.25 -9.69
C PHE A 360 17.40 1.74 -9.43
N LEU A 361 17.85 2.31 -8.31
CA LEU A 361 17.63 3.75 -8.03
C LEU A 361 18.26 4.67 -9.09
N LYS A 362 19.37 4.23 -9.70
CA LYS A 362 20.05 4.95 -10.78
C LYS A 362 19.40 4.74 -12.14
N SER A 363 18.48 3.78 -12.30
CA SER A 363 17.92 3.45 -13.61
C SER A 363 16.90 4.46 -14.12
N GLY A 364 16.18 5.16 -13.23
CA GLY A 364 15.18 6.14 -13.65
C GLY A 364 14.15 5.54 -14.58
N GLY A 365 13.79 6.28 -15.63
CA GLY A 365 12.91 5.82 -16.72
C GLY A 365 13.64 5.17 -17.89
N SER A 366 14.90 4.73 -17.71
CA SER A 366 15.67 4.12 -18.81
C SER A 366 15.30 2.66 -19.09
N ARG A 367 14.42 2.07 -18.28
CA ARG A 367 13.97 0.67 -18.34
C ARG A 367 12.47 0.59 -18.09
N PHE A 368 11.87 -0.52 -18.52
CA PHE A 368 10.51 -0.85 -18.08
C PHE A 368 10.55 -1.32 -16.62
N PRO A 369 9.48 -1.06 -15.83
CA PRO A 369 9.48 -1.27 -14.39
C PRO A 369 9.87 -2.69 -13.95
N ILE A 370 9.40 -3.71 -14.66
CA ILE A 370 9.73 -5.12 -14.36
C ILE A 370 11.22 -5.40 -14.63
N ASP A 371 11.78 -4.83 -15.69
CA ASP A 371 13.20 -4.98 -16.02
C ASP A 371 14.08 -4.25 -15.00
N SER A 372 13.66 -3.07 -14.51
CA SER A 372 14.33 -2.32 -13.45
C SER A 372 14.43 -3.12 -12.15
N LEU A 373 13.31 -3.75 -11.73
CA LEU A 373 13.31 -4.60 -10.54
C LEU A 373 14.15 -5.87 -10.72
N ARG A 374 14.15 -6.46 -11.92
CA ARG A 374 14.99 -7.64 -12.19
C ARG A 374 16.47 -7.33 -12.04
N VAL A 375 16.90 -6.13 -12.42
CA VAL A 375 18.27 -5.65 -12.19
C VAL A 375 18.57 -5.48 -10.70
N ALA A 376 17.57 -5.15 -9.88
CA ALA A 376 17.70 -5.14 -8.42
C ALA A 376 17.68 -6.56 -7.79
N GLY A 377 17.51 -7.60 -8.61
CA GLY A 377 17.47 -9.00 -8.17
C GLY A 377 16.09 -9.48 -7.74
N VAL A 378 15.01 -8.80 -8.17
CA VAL A 378 13.61 -9.19 -7.91
C VAL A 378 12.87 -9.38 -9.23
N ASP A 379 12.42 -10.61 -9.50
CA ASP A 379 11.65 -10.94 -10.69
C ASP A 379 10.15 -10.98 -10.36
N MET A 380 9.41 -9.97 -10.81
CA MET A 380 7.97 -9.87 -10.55
C MET A 380 7.13 -10.84 -11.39
N GLU A 381 7.73 -11.50 -12.37
CA GLU A 381 7.10 -12.60 -13.12
C GLU A 381 7.15 -13.93 -12.36
N SER A 382 7.90 -14.00 -11.25
CA SER A 382 7.90 -15.09 -10.27
C SER A 382 6.90 -14.81 -9.13
N PRO A 383 6.33 -15.86 -8.47
CA PRO A 383 5.51 -15.69 -7.28
C PRO A 383 6.31 -15.29 -6.03
N GLU A 384 7.63 -15.43 -6.03
CA GLU A 384 8.50 -15.28 -4.85
C GLU A 384 8.43 -13.91 -4.16
N PRO A 385 8.36 -12.76 -4.87
CA PRO A 385 8.27 -11.46 -4.21
C PRO A 385 6.97 -11.30 -3.42
N VAL A 386 5.86 -11.78 -3.99
CA VAL A 386 4.55 -11.77 -3.32
C VAL A 386 4.53 -12.75 -2.15
N GLN A 387 5.13 -13.92 -2.31
CA GLN A 387 5.28 -14.88 -1.21
C GLN A 387 6.07 -14.29 -0.04
N THR A 388 7.16 -13.57 -0.32
CA THR A 388 7.96 -12.90 0.72
C THR A 388 7.14 -11.89 1.51
N ALA A 389 6.24 -11.15 0.85
CA ALA A 389 5.34 -10.22 1.50
C ALA A 389 4.29 -10.94 2.38
N CYS A 390 3.73 -12.04 1.89
CA CYS A 390 2.83 -12.90 2.68
C CYS A 390 3.52 -13.50 3.92
N ASP A 391 4.76 -13.98 3.76
CA ASP A 391 5.55 -14.53 4.87
C ASP A 391 5.89 -13.46 5.92
N SER A 392 6.08 -12.21 5.48
CA SER A 392 6.26 -11.06 6.38
C SER A 392 5.02 -10.87 7.27
N LEU A 393 3.81 -10.90 6.69
CA LEU A 393 2.58 -10.84 7.48
C LEU A 393 2.49 -12.03 8.44
N ALA A 394 2.81 -13.25 7.98
CA ALA A 394 2.79 -14.44 8.83
C ALA A 394 3.65 -14.27 10.09
N ARG A 395 4.90 -13.83 9.93
CA ARG A 395 5.80 -13.55 11.07
C ARG A 395 5.25 -12.48 12.00
N ILE A 396 4.71 -11.39 11.44
CA ILE A 396 4.11 -10.30 12.23
C ILE A 396 2.92 -10.82 13.06
N VAL A 397 2.07 -11.66 12.46
CA VAL A 397 0.91 -12.24 13.14
C VAL A 397 1.35 -13.21 14.24
N ASP A 398 2.37 -14.04 14.00
CA ASP A 398 2.93 -14.93 15.02
C ASP A 398 3.46 -14.14 16.22
N GLU A 399 4.21 -13.06 15.99
CA GLU A 399 4.72 -12.19 17.07
C GLU A 399 3.58 -11.46 17.81
N LEU A 400 2.57 -10.97 17.09
CA LEU A 400 1.41 -10.32 17.70
C LEU A 400 0.60 -11.27 18.57
N GLU A 401 0.36 -12.51 18.11
CA GLU A 401 -0.31 -13.53 18.91
C GLU A 401 0.50 -13.89 20.17
N SER A 402 1.84 -13.90 20.09
CA SER A 402 2.68 -14.13 21.27
C SER A 402 2.58 -13.01 22.31
N ILE A 403 2.31 -11.77 21.90
CA ILE A 403 2.26 -10.60 22.80
C ILE A 403 0.84 -10.33 23.31
N LEU A 404 -0.17 -10.50 22.45
CA LEU A 404 -1.55 -10.08 22.70
C LEU A 404 -2.55 -11.25 22.84
N GLY A 405 -2.13 -12.48 22.50
CA GLY A 405 -2.99 -13.65 22.30
C GLY A 405 -3.44 -14.38 23.56
#